data_AF-A0A327MEP7-F1
#
_entry.id   AF-A0A327MEP7-F1
#
_cell.length_a   1.000
_cell.length_b   1.000
_cell.length_c   1.000
_cell.angle_alpha   90.00
_cell.angle_beta   90.00
_cell.angle_gamma   90.00
#
_symmetry.space_group_name_H-M   'P 1'
#
loop_
_entity.id
_entity.type
_entity.pdbx_description
1 polymer ?
#
loop_
_entity_poly.entity_id
_entity_poly.type
_entity_poly.pdbx_seq_one_letter_code
_entity_poly.pdbx_strand_id
1 'polypeptide(L)'
;MTLPSIRGLCGLAALAALLVLPGLRPAAARSDAAPALRLELNRLEARDGGACRIWMVLNNGQGEGLDPVRLDLVLFGRNGVVARRLAVDVGPLPAGRTVVRIFDLAGQACDGIGQVLLNDVLACGAEPGRNACIEQAVLASRVDGVAFQK
;
A
#
# COMPACT_ATOMS: atom_id res chain seq x y z
N MET A 1 49.06 -54.19 -49.90
CA MET A 1 49.71 -52.97 -49.38
C MET A 1 49.97 -52.09 -50.60
N THR A 2 49.31 -50.96 -50.86
CA THR A 2 48.51 -50.00 -50.10
C THR A 2 47.37 -49.46 -50.99
N LEU A 3 46.28 -49.03 -50.35
CA LEU A 3 45.04 -48.47 -50.91
C LEU A 3 45.18 -46.96 -51.30
N PRO A 4 44.16 -46.33 -51.93
CA PRO A 4 44.31 -45.28 -52.93
C PRO A 4 43.79 -43.88 -52.54
N SER A 5 44.13 -42.89 -53.38
CA SER A 5 43.33 -41.82 -54.00
C SER A 5 42.33 -40.96 -53.20
N ILE A 6 42.28 -39.65 -53.53
CA ILE A 6 41.12 -38.78 -53.87
C ILE A 6 41.36 -37.35 -53.36
N ARG A 7 41.70 -36.40 -54.25
CA ARG A 7 40.86 -35.36 -54.91
C ARG A 7 40.27 -34.29 -53.99
N GLY A 8 40.23 -33.06 -54.50
CA GLY A 8 39.17 -32.08 -54.20
C GLY A 8 39.70 -30.71 -53.79
N LEU A 9 40.02 -29.83 -54.75
CA LEU A 9 39.16 -28.76 -55.27
C LEU A 9 38.90 -27.62 -54.28
N CYS A 10 39.52 -26.48 -54.60
CA CYS A 10 39.46 -25.18 -53.95
C CYS A 10 38.06 -24.56 -54.05
N GLY A 11 37.52 -24.16 -52.89
CA GLY A 11 36.94 -22.83 -52.64
C GLY A 11 35.75 -22.38 -53.51
N LEU A 12 34.54 -22.60 -53.01
CA LEU A 12 33.41 -21.67 -53.20
C LEU A 12 32.90 -21.24 -51.83
N ALA A 13 33.25 -20.03 -51.41
CA ALA A 13 32.73 -19.38 -50.22
C ALA A 13 31.35 -18.77 -50.56
N ALA A 14 30.28 -19.38 -50.03
CA ALA A 14 28.93 -18.82 -50.09
C ALA A 14 28.74 -17.88 -48.89
N LEU A 15 28.56 -16.58 -49.14
CA LEU A 15 28.14 -15.60 -48.14
C LEU A 15 26.65 -15.77 -47.84
N ALA A 16 26.31 -16.33 -46.67
CA ALA A 16 24.96 -16.35 -46.14
C ALA A 16 24.68 -15.07 -45.34
N ALA A 17 23.82 -14.19 -45.85
CA ALA A 17 23.36 -13.00 -45.15
C ALA A 17 22.29 -13.38 -44.11
N LEU A 18 22.65 -13.31 -42.83
CA LEU A 18 21.77 -13.58 -41.69
C LEU A 18 20.96 -12.31 -41.35
N LEU A 19 19.66 -12.32 -41.66
CA LEU A 19 18.70 -11.29 -41.26
C LEU A 19 18.41 -11.41 -39.75
N VAL A 20 19.00 -10.52 -38.94
CA VAL A 20 18.70 -10.38 -37.51
C VAL A 20 17.44 -9.53 -37.37
N LEU A 21 16.29 -10.15 -37.05
CA LEU A 21 15.09 -9.43 -36.64
C LEU A 21 15.30 -8.83 -35.23
N PRO A 22 15.11 -7.52 -35.02
CA PRO A 22 15.14 -6.93 -33.69
C PRO A 22 13.88 -7.38 -32.93
N GLY A 23 14.08 -8.05 -31.79
CA GLY A 23 13.03 -8.69 -31.01
C GLY A 23 11.94 -7.71 -30.54
N LEU A 24 10.69 -8.06 -30.82
CA LEU A 24 9.52 -7.54 -30.10
C LEU A 24 9.68 -7.91 -28.62
N ARG A 25 9.99 -6.92 -27.78
CA ARG A 25 9.93 -7.08 -26.33
C ARG A 25 8.47 -7.06 -25.90
N PRO A 26 7.97 -8.08 -25.18
CA PRO A 26 6.64 -8.02 -24.62
C PRO A 26 6.61 -6.90 -23.57
N ALA A 27 5.69 -5.94 -23.75
CA ALA A 27 5.37 -4.98 -22.71
C ALA A 27 4.70 -5.75 -21.57
N ALA A 28 5.39 -5.91 -20.45
CA ALA A 28 4.78 -6.45 -19.24
C ALA A 28 3.63 -5.52 -18.83
N ALA A 29 2.39 -6.02 -18.94
CA ALA A 29 1.23 -5.33 -18.43
C ALA A 29 1.41 -5.15 -16.91
N ARG A 30 1.58 -3.90 -16.47
CA ARG A 30 1.58 -3.58 -15.05
C ARG A 30 0.13 -3.71 -14.58
N SER A 31 -0.17 -4.84 -13.94
CA SER A 31 -1.43 -5.00 -13.23
C SER A 31 -1.50 -3.91 -12.16
N ASP A 32 -2.41 -2.95 -12.32
CA ASP A 32 -2.83 -2.04 -11.25
C ASP A 32 -3.58 -2.87 -10.20
N ALA A 33 -2.85 -3.68 -9.44
CA ALA A 33 -3.38 -4.34 -8.28
C ALA A 33 -3.83 -3.25 -7.30
N ALA A 34 -5.12 -3.24 -6.96
CA ALA A 34 -5.64 -2.37 -5.91
C ALA A 34 -4.76 -2.49 -4.65
N PRO A 35 -4.47 -1.39 -3.94
CA PRO A 35 -3.64 -1.45 -2.74
C PRO A 35 -4.25 -2.41 -1.72
N ALA A 36 -3.42 -3.22 -1.05
CA ALA A 36 -3.89 -4.23 -0.12
C ALA A 36 -4.74 -3.63 1.01
N LEU A 37 -4.40 -2.42 1.47
CA LEU A 37 -5.16 -1.69 2.47
C LEU A 37 -5.16 -0.20 2.15
N ARG A 38 -6.33 0.42 2.05
CA ARG A 38 -6.46 1.89 1.97
C ARG A 38 -7.04 2.42 3.28
N LEU A 39 -6.39 3.42 3.86
CA LEU A 39 -6.83 4.09 5.08
C LEU A 39 -7.02 5.58 4.78
N GLU A 40 -8.22 6.10 5.00
CA GLU A 40 -8.55 7.49 4.75
C GLU A 40 -9.04 8.17 6.02
N LEU A 41 -8.39 9.27 6.40
CA LEU A 41 -8.94 10.23 7.35
C LEU A 41 -10.00 11.05 6.60
N ASN A 42 -11.28 10.75 6.85
CA ASN A 42 -12.37 11.28 6.02
C ASN A 42 -12.97 12.57 6.58
N ARG A 43 -13.20 12.62 7.90
CA ARG A 43 -13.85 13.75 8.56
C ARG A 43 -13.42 13.87 10.03
N LEU A 44 -13.20 15.11 10.46
CA LEU A 44 -13.18 15.51 11.86
C LEU A 44 -14.46 16.30 12.14
N GLU A 45 -15.19 15.93 13.18
CA GLU A 45 -16.46 16.56 13.55
C GLU A 45 -16.41 16.94 15.04
N ALA A 46 -16.55 18.24 15.31
CA ALA A 46 -16.60 18.74 16.68
C ALA A 46 -17.83 18.18 17.39
N ARG A 47 -17.65 17.77 18.64
CA ARG A 47 -18.70 17.26 19.52
C ARG A 47 -18.77 18.13 20.77
N ASP A 48 -19.86 17.99 21.51
CA ASP A 48 -20.05 18.65 22.79
C ASP A 48 -18.90 18.32 23.77
N GLY A 49 -18.62 19.26 24.68
CA GLY A 49 -17.54 19.09 25.67
C GLY A 49 -16.13 19.12 25.07
N GLY A 50 -15.97 19.62 23.84
CA GLY A 50 -14.67 19.76 23.19
C GLY A 50 -14.06 18.44 22.70
N ALA A 51 -14.87 17.39 22.54
CA ALA A 51 -14.44 16.13 21.97
C ALA A 51 -14.40 16.20 20.43
N CYS A 52 -13.51 15.42 19.82
CA CYS A 52 -13.42 15.31 18.37
C CYS A 52 -13.86 13.92 17.92
N ARG A 53 -14.85 13.88 17.04
CA ARG A 53 -15.26 12.65 16.35
C ARG A 53 -14.46 12.48 15.08
N ILE A 54 -13.80 11.34 14.96
CA ILE A 54 -12.98 10.99 13.80
C ILE A 54 -13.72 9.94 12.98
N TRP A 55 -13.85 10.21 11.68
CA TRP A 55 -14.37 9.26 10.70
C TRP A 55 -13.23 8.76 9.84
N MET A 56 -13.00 7.45 9.87
CA MET A 56 -12.05 6.78 8.99
C MET A 56 -12.79 5.91 7.99
N VAL A 57 -12.33 5.94 6.73
CA VAL A 57 -12.79 5.03 5.68
C VAL A 57 -11.66 4.07 5.36
N LEU A 58 -11.93 2.78 5.48
CA LEU A 58 -10.99 1.70 5.25
C LEU A 58 -11.47 0.87 4.07
N ASN A 59 -10.55 0.44 3.21
CA ASN A 59 -10.85 -0.52 2.14
C ASN A 59 -9.79 -1.62 2.14
N ASN A 60 -10.23 -2.86 2.29
CA ASN A 60 -9.39 -4.04 2.10
C ASN A 60 -9.50 -4.47 0.64
N GLY A 61 -8.57 -4.00 -0.20
CA GLY A 61 -8.69 -4.09 -1.66
C GLY A 61 -8.31 -5.46 -2.23
N GLN A 62 -7.58 -6.29 -1.49
CA GLN A 62 -7.03 -7.56 -1.98
C GLN A 62 -6.93 -8.61 -0.88
N GLY A 63 -6.96 -9.88 -1.26
CA GLY A 63 -6.68 -11.00 -0.37
C GLY A 63 -7.86 -11.40 0.52
N GLU A 64 -7.55 -11.94 1.70
CA GLU A 64 -8.53 -12.45 2.65
C GLU A 64 -9.09 -11.35 3.56
N GLY A 65 -10.09 -11.70 4.38
CA GLY A 65 -10.58 -10.81 5.43
C GLY A 65 -9.51 -10.57 6.51
N LEU A 66 -9.47 -9.36 7.07
CA LEU A 66 -8.52 -8.99 8.11
C LEU A 66 -9.26 -8.82 9.43
N ASP A 67 -8.96 -9.68 10.39
CA ASP A 67 -9.50 -9.60 11.75
C ASP A 67 -8.49 -10.18 12.75
N PRO A 68 -8.03 -9.41 13.75
CA PRO A 68 -8.33 -7.99 13.99
C PRO A 68 -7.49 -7.06 13.10
N VAL A 69 -7.88 -5.78 13.04
CA VAL A 69 -7.03 -4.71 12.49
C VAL A 69 -6.93 -3.60 13.51
N ARG A 70 -5.73 -3.41 14.07
CA ARG A 70 -5.47 -2.41 15.12
C ARG A 70 -4.35 -1.50 14.69
N LEU A 71 -4.62 -0.20 14.69
CA LEU A 71 -3.66 0.84 14.28
C LEU A 71 -3.13 1.57 15.51
N ASP A 72 -1.85 1.93 15.48
CA ASP A 72 -1.23 2.87 16.40
C ASP A 72 -1.11 4.23 15.71
N LEU A 73 -1.92 5.18 16.15
CA LEU A 73 -2.01 6.52 15.59
C LEU A 73 -1.40 7.54 16.54
N VAL A 74 -0.66 8.50 15.99
CA VAL A 74 -0.16 9.67 16.72
C VAL A 74 -0.79 10.91 16.13
N LEU A 75 -1.42 11.71 16.98
CA LEU A 75 -1.98 13.00 16.63
C LEU A 75 -0.97 14.08 17.02
N PHE A 76 -0.62 14.91 16.07
CA PHE A 76 0.17 16.11 16.29
C PHE A 76 -0.74 17.33 16.31
N GLY A 77 -0.47 18.25 17.22
CA GLY A 77 -1.09 19.55 17.26
C GLY A 77 -0.66 20.42 16.07
N ARG A 78 -1.31 21.57 15.89
CA ARG A 78 -0.92 22.56 14.85
C ARG A 78 0.50 23.10 14.99
N ASN A 79 1.08 23.00 16.19
CA ASN A 79 2.47 23.36 16.46
C ASN A 79 3.47 22.23 16.12
N GLY A 80 3.02 21.11 15.57
CA GLY A 80 3.86 19.96 15.25
C GLY A 80 4.31 19.14 16.47
N VAL A 81 3.75 19.40 17.65
CA VAL A 81 4.03 18.62 18.88
C VAL A 81 3.01 17.50 19.04
N VAL A 82 3.45 16.34 19.51
CA VAL A 82 2.54 15.22 19.82
C VAL A 82 1.49 15.67 20.84
N ALA A 83 0.23 15.61 20.43
CA ALA A 83 -0.91 15.87 21.30
C ALA A 83 -1.41 14.57 21.95
N ARG A 84 -1.43 13.46 21.20
CA ARG A 84 -1.96 12.18 21.67
C ARG A 84 -1.41 11.00 20.89
N ARG A 85 -1.32 9.84 21.53
CA ARG A 85 -1.10 8.53 20.87
C ARG A 85 -2.27 7.61 21.19
N LEU A 86 -2.73 6.85 20.21
CA LEU A 86 -3.98 6.08 20.25
C LEU A 86 -3.77 4.71 19.61
N ALA A 87 -4.17 3.64 20.31
CA ALA A 87 -4.40 2.35 19.67
C ALA A 87 -5.89 2.24 19.32
N VAL A 88 -6.22 2.19 18.02
CA VAL A 88 -7.60 2.11 17.54
C VAL A 88 -7.88 0.78 16.87
N ASP A 89 -8.98 0.13 17.26
CA ASP A 89 -9.47 -1.06 16.59
C ASP A 89 -10.39 -0.67 15.44
N VAL A 90 -10.00 -1.03 14.23
CA VAL A 90 -10.70 -0.68 12.99
C VAL A 90 -11.18 -1.92 12.24
N GLY A 91 -10.79 -3.12 12.69
CA GLY A 91 -11.29 -4.40 12.20
C GLY A 91 -12.69 -4.73 12.72
N PRO A 92 -13.29 -5.83 12.24
CA PRO A 92 -12.86 -6.64 11.10
C PRO A 92 -13.01 -5.89 9.76
N LEU A 93 -12.16 -6.22 8.79
CA LEU A 93 -12.20 -5.70 7.42
C LEU A 93 -12.38 -6.86 6.42
N PRO A 94 -13.62 -7.16 5.99
CA PRO A 94 -13.86 -8.21 5.01
C PRO A 94 -13.16 -7.94 3.66
N ALA A 95 -12.78 -9.00 2.96
CA ALA A 95 -12.14 -8.91 1.64
C ALA A 95 -13.00 -8.11 0.65
N GLY A 96 -12.37 -7.17 -0.06
CA GLY A 96 -12.99 -6.36 -1.10
C GLY A 96 -14.03 -5.35 -0.60
N ARG A 97 -14.12 -5.11 0.72
CA ARG A 97 -15.15 -4.22 1.29
C ARG A 97 -14.56 -2.91 1.79
N THR A 98 -15.32 -1.84 1.56
CA THR A 98 -15.13 -0.56 2.21
C THR A 98 -15.93 -0.50 3.49
N VAL A 99 -15.30 -0.01 4.55
CA VAL A 99 -15.85 0.04 5.89
C VAL A 99 -15.60 1.43 6.47
N VAL A 100 -16.58 1.99 7.16
CA VAL A 100 -16.43 3.24 7.92
C VAL A 100 -16.28 2.91 9.40
N ARG A 101 -15.32 3.57 10.06
CA ARG A 101 -15.10 3.50 11.50
C ARG A 101 -15.16 4.89 12.09
N ILE A 102 -15.83 5.01 13.23
CA ILE A 102 -16.05 6.27 13.91
C ILE A 102 -15.59 6.10 15.35
N PHE A 103 -14.80 7.05 15.86
CA PHE A 103 -14.37 7.06 17.24
C PHE A 103 -14.33 8.49 17.77
N ASP A 104 -14.65 8.64 19.06
CA ASP A 104 -14.68 9.93 19.74
C ASP A 104 -13.46 10.10 20.64
N LEU A 105 -12.77 11.22 20.48
CA LEU A 105 -11.63 11.61 21.31
C LEU A 105 -12.06 12.63 22.36
N ALA A 106 -12.41 12.14 23.55
CA ALA A 106 -12.68 13.01 24.69
C ALA A 106 -11.45 13.85 25.04
N GLY A 107 -11.67 15.15 25.30
CA GLY A 107 -10.62 16.11 25.65
C GLY A 107 -9.69 16.51 24.49
N GLN A 108 -10.02 16.15 23.24
CA GLN A 108 -9.27 16.56 22.05
C GLN A 108 -10.19 17.38 21.16
N ALA A 109 -9.92 18.67 21.02
CA ALA A 109 -10.63 19.51 20.06
C ALA A 109 -10.18 19.19 18.62
N CYS A 110 -11.12 19.18 17.67
CA CYS A 110 -10.82 18.84 16.27
C CYS A 110 -9.94 19.87 15.60
N ASP A 111 -10.16 21.15 15.91
CA ASP A 111 -9.36 22.26 15.39
C ASP A 111 -7.92 22.23 15.94
N GLY A 112 -7.65 21.56 17.06
CA GLY A 112 -6.31 21.38 17.60
C GLY A 112 -5.44 20.39 16.82
N ILE A 113 -6.03 19.50 16.00
CA ILE A 113 -5.31 18.47 15.25
C ILE A 113 -4.69 19.09 13.99
N GLY A 114 -3.37 19.01 13.86
CA GLY A 114 -2.63 19.47 12.68
C GLY A 114 -2.21 18.32 11.75
N GLN A 115 -2.00 17.13 12.30
CA GLN A 115 -1.58 15.97 11.52
C GLN A 115 -1.93 14.68 12.26
N VAL A 116 -2.22 13.63 11.49
CA VAL A 116 -2.31 12.25 11.97
C VAL A 116 -1.17 11.44 11.37
N LEU A 117 -0.50 10.66 12.21
CA LEU A 117 0.56 9.73 11.83
C LEU A 117 0.08 8.31 12.11
N LEU A 118 0.16 7.41 11.13
CA LEU A 118 0.11 5.97 11.37
C LEU A 118 1.50 5.52 11.81
N ASN A 119 1.69 5.42 13.12
CA ASN A 119 2.98 5.06 13.70
C ASN A 119 3.27 3.56 13.57
N ASP A 120 2.25 2.71 13.75
CA ASP A 120 2.39 1.26 13.60
C ASP A 120 1.03 0.59 13.33
N VAL A 121 1.04 -0.70 12.98
CA VAL A 121 -0.14 -1.58 12.92
C VAL A 121 0.09 -2.71 13.91
N LEU A 122 -0.60 -2.59 15.04
CA LEU A 122 -0.48 -3.50 16.18
C LEU A 122 -1.09 -4.88 15.92
N ALA A 123 -2.05 -4.96 15.00
CA ALA A 123 -2.60 -6.23 14.55
C ALA A 123 -3.17 -6.09 13.13
N CYS A 124 -3.00 -7.11 12.30
CA CYS A 124 -3.52 -7.13 10.94
C CYS A 124 -3.80 -8.56 10.49
N GLY A 125 -4.96 -9.11 10.85
CA GLY A 125 -5.29 -10.52 10.66
C GLY A 125 -4.77 -11.42 11.79
N ALA A 126 -5.10 -12.72 11.69
CA ALA A 126 -4.80 -13.73 12.73
C ALA A 126 -3.32 -14.18 12.75
N GLU A 127 -2.58 -14.01 11.65
CA GLU A 127 -1.21 -14.50 11.53
C GLU A 127 -0.16 -13.45 11.97
N PRO A 128 0.76 -13.80 12.89
CA PRO A 128 1.85 -12.92 13.28
C PRO A 128 2.85 -12.68 12.12
N GLY A 129 3.40 -11.47 12.01
CA GLY A 129 4.47 -11.13 11.05
C GLY A 129 4.05 -10.31 9.83
N ARG A 130 2.84 -9.74 9.80
CA ARG A 130 2.36 -8.97 8.65
C ARG A 130 2.85 -7.51 8.62
N ASN A 131 4.17 -7.31 8.59
CA ASN A 131 4.79 -6.03 8.18
C ASN A 131 4.27 -5.58 6.79
N ALA A 132 3.82 -6.54 5.96
CA ALA A 132 3.19 -6.29 4.67
C ALA A 132 1.93 -5.41 4.72
N CYS A 133 1.16 -5.40 5.83
CA CYS A 133 -0.02 -4.54 5.94
C CYS A 133 0.32 -3.06 5.88
N ILE A 134 1.40 -2.66 6.55
CA ILE A 134 1.85 -1.27 6.58
C ILE A 134 2.56 -0.94 5.28
N GLU A 135 3.47 -1.79 4.80
CA GLU A 135 4.27 -1.50 3.60
C GLU A 135 3.39 -1.15 2.39
N GLN A 136 2.24 -1.82 2.25
CA GLN A 136 1.30 -1.61 1.15
C GLN A 136 0.10 -0.72 1.51
N ALA A 137 0.02 -0.21 2.74
CA ALA A 137 -1.08 0.67 3.12
C ALA A 137 -0.98 2.01 2.38
N VAL A 138 -2.04 2.40 1.68
CA VAL A 138 -2.15 3.73 1.08
C VAL A 138 -2.92 4.62 2.04
N LEU A 139 -2.29 5.71 2.47
CA LEU A 139 -2.91 6.70 3.35
C LEU A 139 -3.47 7.86 2.53
N ALA A 140 -4.62 8.37 2.92
CA ALA A 140 -5.24 9.54 2.35
C ALA A 140 -5.90 10.40 3.43
N SER A 141 -6.02 11.70 3.18
CA SER A 141 -6.84 12.58 3.99
C SER A 141 -7.78 13.38 3.10
N ARG A 142 -9.01 13.58 3.57
CA ARG A 142 -9.98 14.54 3.02
C ARG A 142 -10.21 15.73 3.95
N VAL A 143 -9.47 15.80 5.05
CA VAL A 143 -9.61 16.87 6.04
C VAL A 143 -8.65 17.99 5.69
N ASP A 144 -9.20 19.16 5.39
CA ASP A 144 -8.42 20.34 5.02
C ASP A 144 -7.42 20.71 6.12
N GLY A 145 -6.14 20.85 5.75
CA GLY A 145 -5.07 21.21 6.67
C GLY A 145 -4.65 20.12 7.66
N VAL A 146 -5.15 18.88 7.52
CA VAL A 146 -4.75 17.75 8.36
C VAL A 146 -4.25 16.61 7.49
N ALA A 147 -2.93 16.44 7.42
CA ALA A 147 -2.31 15.35 6.68
C ALA A 147 -2.47 14.01 7.43
N PHE A 148 -2.55 12.91 6.67
CA PHE A 148 -2.45 11.55 7.21
C PHE A 148 -1.27 10.82 6.54
N GLN A 149 -0.24 10.49 7.31
CA GLN A 149 1.03 9.97 6.81
C GLN A 149 1.62 8.87 7.71
N LYS A 150 2.68 8.22 7.26
CA LYS A 150 3.50 7.27 8.04
C LYS A 150 4.82 7.91 8.44
#